data_AF-A0A957SPQ7-F1
#
_entry.id   AF-A0A957SPQ7-F1
#
_cell.length_a   1.000
_cell.length_b   1.000
_cell.length_c   1.000
_cell.angle_alpha   90.00
_cell.angle_beta   90.00
_cell.angle_gamma   90.00
#
_symmetry.space_group_name_H-M   'P 1'
#
loop_
_entity.id
_entity.type
_entity.pdbx_description
1 polymer ?
#
loop_
_entity_poly.entity_id
_entity_poly.type
_entity_poly.pdbx_seq_one_letter_code
_entity_poly.pdbx_strand_id
1 'polypeptide(L)' 'WNPDDKDVCWRCQTPLPKAPPSKPKRQTFGGLPVWMWVALALLFLVMNFGSCMMMGAPGS' A
#
# COMPACT_ATOMS: atom_id res chain seq x y z
N TRP A 1 -19.60 13.50 -25.27
CA TRP A 1 -19.74 12.16 -24.66
C TRP A 1 -19.41 11.12 -25.73
N ASN A 2 -18.50 10.18 -25.45
CA ASN A 2 -18.09 9.08 -26.35
C ASN A 2 -18.43 7.76 -25.64
N PRO A 3 -19.03 6.76 -26.30
CA PRO A 3 -19.23 5.45 -25.69
C PRO A 3 -17.89 4.87 -25.23
N ASP A 4 -17.87 4.28 -24.04
CA ASP A 4 -16.64 3.78 -23.40
C ASP A 4 -16.02 2.58 -24.14
N ASP A 5 -16.80 1.92 -25.00
CA ASP A 5 -16.43 0.76 -25.82
C ASP A 5 -15.77 1.12 -27.17
N LYS A 6 -15.49 2.39 -27.45
CA LYS A 6 -14.91 2.84 -28.73
C LYS A 6 -13.48 3.36 -28.59
N ASP A 7 -12.58 2.78 -29.38
CA ASP A 7 -11.20 3.27 -29.56
C ASP A 7 -11.12 4.53 -30.45
N VAL A 8 -12.23 4.91 -31.07
CA VAL A 8 -12.36 6.06 -31.98
C VAL A 8 -13.56 6.93 -31.63
N CYS A 9 -13.45 8.22 -31.94
CA CYS A 9 -14.50 9.20 -31.72
C CYS A 9 -15.72 8.81 -32.56
N TRP A 10 -16.83 8.40 -31.94
CA TRP A 10 -18.01 7.90 -32.67
C TRP A 10 -18.57 8.90 -33.69
N ARG A 11 -18.29 10.19 -33.51
CA ARG A 11 -18.75 11.29 -34.36
C ARG A 11 -17.77 11.64 -35.48
N CYS A 12 -16.48 11.49 -35.23
CA CYS A 12 -15.43 12.13 -36.02
C CYS A 12 -14.32 11.16 -36.48
N GLN A 13 -14.39 9.89 -36.08
CA GLN A 13 -13.46 8.82 -36.44
C GLN A 13 -11.99 9.07 -36.05
N THR A 14 -11.71 10.10 -35.27
CA THR A 14 -10.38 10.38 -34.71
C THR A 14 -10.02 9.34 -33.64
N PRO A 15 -8.78 8.82 -33.59
CA PRO A 15 -8.35 7.91 -32.54
C PRO A 15 -8.46 8.57 -31.16
N LEU A 16 -9.02 7.84 -30.19
CA LEU A 16 -9.07 8.32 -28.81
C LEU A 16 -7.68 8.23 -28.16
N PRO A 17 -7.36 9.16 -27.24
CA PRO A 17 -6.17 9.02 -26.42
C PRO A 17 -6.28 7.73 -25.59
N LYS A 18 -5.28 6.87 -25.70
CA LYS A 18 -5.24 5.59 -24.99
C LYS A 18 -5.20 5.86 -23.49
N ALA A 19 -6.09 5.22 -22.73
CA ALA A 19 -6.10 5.37 -21.28
C ALA A 19 -4.69 5.05 -20.73
N PRO A 20 -4.17 5.87 -19.79
CA PRO A 20 -2.87 5.58 -19.20
C PRO A 20 -2.93 4.20 -18.51
N PRO A 21 -1.82 3.44 -18.53
CA PRO A 21 -1.78 2.13 -17.88
C PRO A 21 -2.18 2.27 -16.41
N SER A 22 -2.98 1.32 -15.91
CA SER A 22 -3.40 1.31 -14.51
C SER A 22 -2.16 1.31 -13.62
N LYS A 23 -2.05 2.28 -12.71
CA LYS A 23 -0.96 2.33 -11.74
C LYS A 23 -0.96 1.03 -10.93
N PRO A 24 0.22 0.43 -10.64
CA PRO A 24 0.28 -0.77 -9.81
C PRO A 24 -0.38 -0.47 -8.46
N LYS A 25 -1.38 -1.27 -8.08
CA LYS A 25 -2.00 -1.16 -6.76
C LYS A 25 -0.96 -1.58 -5.73
N ARG A 26 -0.60 -0.65 -4.85
CA ARG A 26 0.24 -0.97 -3.68
C ARG A 26 -0.54 -1.96 -2.81
N GLN A 27 0.12 -3.03 -2.37
CA GLN A 27 -0.47 -3.97 -1.43
C GLN A 27 -0.67 -3.25 -0.10
N THR A 28 -1.93 -3.05 0.28
CA THR A 28 -2.33 -2.46 1.55
C THR A 28 -3.22 -3.44 2.31
N PHE A 29 -3.10 -3.41 3.63
CA PHE A 29 -3.94 -4.16 4.57
C PHE A 29 -4.43 -3.19 5.65
N GLY A 30 -5.74 -3.12 5.88
CA GLY A 30 -6.33 -2.19 6.85
C GLY A 30 -6.04 -0.70 6.58
N GLY A 31 -5.80 -0.31 5.32
CA GLY A 31 -5.45 1.06 4.94
C GLY A 31 -3.96 1.40 5.01
N LEU A 32 -3.11 0.49 5.50
CA LEU A 32 -1.66 0.68 5.60
C LEU A 32 -0.90 -0.22 4.61
N PRO A 33 0.25 0.21 4.07
CA PRO A 33 1.16 -0.66 3.32
C PRO A 33 1.61 -1.87 4.14
N VAL A 34 1.74 -3.04 3.49
CA VAL A 34 2.16 -4.29 4.17
C VAL A 34 3.50 -4.14 4.92
N TRP A 35 4.45 -3.36 4.39
CA TRP A 35 5.74 -3.14 5.05
C TRP A 35 5.62 -2.41 6.41
N MET A 36 4.60 -1.55 6.57
CA MET A 36 4.36 -0.87 7.85
C MET A 36 3.93 -1.86 8.93
N TRP A 37 3.16 -2.90 8.57
CA TRP A 37 2.79 -3.95 9.51
C TRP A 37 4.00 -4.76 9.98
N VAL A 38 4.95 -5.04 9.08
CA VAL A 38 6.21 -5.69 9.43
C VAL A 38 7.01 -4.82 10.42
N ALA A 39 7.09 -3.51 10.17
CA ALA A 39 7.77 -2.58 11.07
C ALA A 39 7.10 -2.49 12.46
N LEU A 40 5.76 -2.44 12.51
CA LEU A 40 5.01 -2.43 13.77
C LEU A 40 5.20 -3.73 14.55
N ALA A 41 5.18 -4.88 13.88
CA ALA A 41 5.44 -6.17 14.51
C ALA A 41 6.87 -6.22 15.09
N LEU A 42 7.88 -5.77 14.35
CA LEU A 42 9.26 -5.68 14.84
C LEU A 42 9.37 -4.75 16.05
N LEU A 43 8.77 -3.55 15.99
CA LEU A 43 8.77 -2.61 17.11
C LEU A 43 8.12 -3.24 18.35
N PHE A 44 6.97 -3.91 18.18
CA PHE A 44 6.29 -4.59 19.28
C PHE A 44 7.18 -5.66 19.90
N LEU A 45 7.85 -6.48 19.09
CA LEU A 45 8.81 -7.47 19.58
C LEU A 45 9.95 -6.80 20.35
N VAL A 46 10.57 -5.76 19.80
CA VAL A 46 11.67 -5.04 20.46
C VAL A 46 11.24 -4.45 21.80
N MET A 47 10.05 -3.84 21.88
CA MET A 47 9.55 -3.30 23.14
C MET A 47 9.28 -4.40 24.17
N ASN A 48 8.64 -5.50 23.78
CA ASN A 48 8.34 -6.59 24.70
C ASN A 48 9.60 -7.34 25.15
N PHE A 49 10.50 -7.69 24.23
CA PHE A 49 11.78 -8.32 24.56
C PHE A 49 12.68 -7.38 25.36
N GLY A 50 12.68 -6.08 25.03
CA GLY A 50 13.38 -5.05 25.80
C GLY A 50 12.86 -4.95 27.22
N SER A 51 11.54 -4.97 27.43
CA SER A 51 10.94 -4.99 28.77
C SER A 51 11.31 -6.26 29.55
N CYS A 52 11.32 -7.44 28.92
CA CYS A 52 11.74 -8.67 29.59
C CYS A 52 13.23 -8.66 29.99
N MET A 53 14.10 -8.04 29.19
CA MET A 53 15.54 -7.93 29.50
C MET A 53 15.86 -6.81 30.50
N MET A 54 15.08 -5.72 30.52
CA MET A 54 15.25 -4.62 31.50
C MET A 54 14.65 -4.94 32.88
N MET A 55 13.59 -5.74 32.96
CA MET A 55 12.93 -6.08 34.22
C MET A 55 13.65 -7.20 35.01
N GLY A 56 14.71 -7.77 34.44
CA GLY A 56 15.61 -8.74 35.08
C GLY A 56 16.91 -8.13 35.63
N ALA A 57 17.10 -6.80 35.58
CA ALA A 57 18.16 -6.15 36.33
C ALA A 57 17.76 -6.10 37.81
N PRO A 58 18.45 -6.78 38.74
CA PRO A 58 18.18 -6.58 40.16
C PRO A 58 18.37 -5.10 40.45
N GLY A 59 17.32 -4.45 40.96
CA GLY A 59 17.38 -3.08 41.43
C GLY A 59 18.57 -2.94 42.38
N SER A 60 19.48 -2.04 42.01
CA SER A 60 20.48 -1.46 42.92
C SER A 60 19.78 -0.77 44.09
#